data_AF-A0A7R6W973-F1
#
_entry.id   AF-A0A7R6W973-F1
#
_cell.length_a   1.000
_cell.length_b   1.000
_cell.length_c   1.000
_cell.angle_alpha   90.00
_cell.angle_beta   90.00
_cell.angle_gamma   90.00
#
_symmetry.space_group_name_H-M   'P 1'
#
loop_
_entity.id
_entity.type
_entity.pdbx_description
1 polymer ?
#
loop_
_entity_poly.entity_id
_entity_poly.type
_entity_poly.pdbx_seq_one_letter_code
_entity_poly.pdbx_strand_id
1 'polypeptide(L)'
;MIVPSEAPVPPPHYDMPDVCIEYYNEARDVVARSPRAAAALLRLTIQKLLVELGEKGKSINDDIGALVAKGLPVEVQQALDYCRVVGNNAVHPGEIEINDDPNIANSLFEMINFIVEVRISHPKKVSNLYNILPEGALRAVEKRDGEAGNT
;
A
#
# COMPACT_ATOMS: atom_id res chain seq x y z
N MET A 1 35.31 -1.85 5.21
CA MET A 1 34.64 -3.07 4.71
C MET A 1 33.18 -2.70 4.50
N ILE A 2 32.69 -2.74 3.26
CA ILE A 2 31.27 -2.56 2.96
C ILE A 2 30.71 -3.97 2.82
N VAL A 3 29.80 -4.36 3.71
CA VAL A 3 29.07 -5.63 3.59
C VAL A 3 27.75 -5.29 2.88
N PRO A 4 27.51 -5.76 1.65
CA PRO A 4 26.25 -5.52 0.95
C PRO A 4 25.07 -6.00 1.80
N SER A 5 23.99 -5.22 1.86
CA SER A 5 22.73 -5.72 2.38
C SER A 5 22.17 -6.70 1.35
N GLU A 6 22.03 -7.98 1.72
CA GLU A 6 21.20 -8.90 0.96
C GLU A 6 19.74 -8.55 1.26
N ALA A 7 19.07 -7.90 0.31
CA ALA A 7 17.64 -7.67 0.36
C ALA A 7 16.97 -8.66 -0.62
N PRO A 8 16.65 -9.90 -0.21
CA PRO A 8 15.94 -10.88 -1.03
C PRO A 8 14.44 -10.52 -1.18
N VAL A 9 14.15 -9.23 -1.21
CA VAL A 9 12.81 -8.63 -1.19
C VAL A 9 12.67 -7.65 -2.35
N PRO A 10 11.46 -7.49 -2.90
CA PRO A 10 11.24 -6.66 -4.07
C PRO A 10 11.65 -5.20 -3.81
N PRO A 11 12.06 -4.47 -4.86
CA PRO A 11 12.22 -3.03 -4.77
C PRO A 11 10.88 -2.31 -4.55
N PRO A 12 10.90 -1.07 -4.03
CA PRO A 12 9.69 -0.28 -3.93
C PRO A 12 9.08 -0.12 -5.32
N HIS A 13 7.74 -0.12 -5.36
CA HIS A 13 7.00 0.13 -6.58
C HIS A 13 7.38 1.50 -7.20
N TYR A 14 7.44 1.62 -8.52
CA TYR A 14 7.91 2.85 -9.19
C TYR A 14 7.00 4.07 -8.96
N ASP A 15 5.71 3.84 -8.73
CA ASP A 15 4.71 4.85 -8.38
C ASP A 15 4.51 4.98 -6.86
N MET A 16 5.39 4.40 -6.04
CA MET A 16 5.34 4.57 -4.58
C MET A 16 5.64 6.03 -4.20
N PRO A 17 4.86 6.64 -3.28
CA PRO A 17 5.14 8.00 -2.83
C PRO A 17 6.51 8.14 -2.14
N ASP A 18 7.21 9.24 -2.35
CA ASP A 18 8.57 9.47 -1.83
C ASP A 18 8.66 9.32 -0.30
N VAL A 19 7.63 9.78 0.42
CA VAL A 19 7.51 9.65 1.89
C VAL A 19 7.47 8.19 2.36
N CYS A 20 7.05 7.26 1.50
CA CYS A 20 7.01 5.83 1.77
C CYS A 20 8.32 5.14 1.37
N ILE A 21 8.99 5.61 0.31
CA ILE A 21 10.21 5.02 -0.24
C ILE A 21 11.34 5.00 0.80
N GLU A 22 11.50 6.06 1.58
CA GLU A 22 12.54 6.15 2.63
C GLU A 22 12.43 4.99 3.62
N TYR A 23 11.27 4.83 4.26
CA TYR A 23 11.02 3.75 5.23
C TYR A 23 11.04 2.36 4.58
N TYR A 24 10.55 2.24 3.34
CA TYR A 24 10.58 0.98 2.61
C TYR A 24 12.02 0.52 2.37
N ASN A 25 12.89 1.40 1.88
CA ASN A 25 14.29 1.07 1.64
C ASN A 25 15.06 0.81 2.94
N GLU A 26 14.79 1.58 3.99
CA GLU A 26 15.37 1.30 5.31
C GLU A 26 14.96 -0.11 5.79
N ALA A 27 13.70 -0.50 5.59
CA ALA A 27 13.24 -1.85 5.90
C ALA A 27 14.00 -2.92 5.10
N ARG A 28 14.24 -2.69 3.80
CA ARG A 28 15.03 -3.59 2.94
C ARG A 28 16.47 -3.73 3.44
N ASP A 29 17.07 -2.66 3.95
CA ASP A 29 18.45 -2.67 4.41
C ASP A 29 18.63 -3.46 5.72
N VAL A 30 17.57 -3.59 6.53
CA VAL A 30 17.63 -4.26 7.82
C VAL A 30 16.97 -5.63 7.84
N VAL A 31 16.10 -5.99 6.88
CA VAL A 31 15.27 -7.21 6.92
C VAL A 31 16.06 -8.49 7.14
N ALA A 32 17.22 -8.65 6.48
CA ALA A 32 18.05 -9.85 6.62
C ALA A 32 18.67 -10.00 8.03
N ARG A 33 18.84 -8.89 8.76
CA ARG A 33 19.40 -8.88 10.11
C ARG A 33 18.33 -8.82 11.19
N SER A 34 17.22 -8.16 10.91
CA SER A 34 16.10 -7.99 11.83
C SER A 34 14.78 -7.87 11.06
N PRO A 35 14.12 -9.01 10.79
CA PRO A 35 12.78 -9.04 10.21
C PRO A 35 11.77 -8.24 11.03
N ARG A 36 11.91 -8.24 12.36
CA ARG A 36 11.10 -7.42 13.27
C ARG A 36 11.26 -5.92 13.04
N ALA A 37 12.50 -5.43 12.91
CA ALA A 37 12.74 -4.01 12.66
C ALA A 37 12.19 -3.61 11.28
N ALA A 38 12.40 -4.44 10.27
CA ALA A 38 11.81 -4.24 8.95
C ALA A 38 10.29 -4.18 9.00
N ALA A 39 9.61 -5.11 9.68
CA ALA A 39 8.16 -5.10 9.82
C ALA A 39 7.63 -3.83 10.53
N ALA A 40 8.34 -3.31 11.53
CA ALA A 40 8.00 -2.05 12.18
C ALA A 40 8.11 -0.85 11.23
N LEU A 41 9.16 -0.80 10.41
CA LEU A 41 9.35 0.22 9.37
C LEU A 41 8.27 0.12 8.29
N LEU A 42 7.94 -1.09 7.82
CA LEU A 42 6.89 -1.32 6.82
C LEU A 42 5.49 -0.95 7.35
N ARG A 43 5.24 -1.16 8.63
CA ARG A 43 4.02 -0.67 9.28
C ARG A 43 3.94 0.86 9.25
N LEU A 44 5.06 1.55 9.47
CA LEU A 44 5.14 3.00 9.31
C LEU A 44 4.95 3.41 7.85
N THR A 45 5.53 2.67 6.89
CA THR A 45 5.27 2.86 5.45
C THR A 45 3.79 2.80 5.13
N ILE A 46 3.04 1.83 5.67
CA ILE A 46 1.58 1.75 5.50
C ILE A 46 0.87 2.96 6.09
N GLN A 47 1.25 3.38 7.29
CA GLN A 47 0.67 4.57 7.92
C GLN A 47 0.84 5.82 7.05
N LYS A 48 2.03 6.00 6.45
CA LYS A 48 2.30 7.10 5.51
C LYS A 48 1.52 6.95 4.21
N LEU A 49 1.46 5.74 3.65
CA LEU A 49 0.71 5.45 2.43
C LEU A 49 -0.78 5.76 2.59
N LEU A 50 -1.37 5.48 3.75
CA LEU A 50 -2.77 5.81 4.03
C LEU A 50 -3.02 7.33 4.01
N VAL A 51 -2.05 8.15 4.43
CA VAL A 51 -2.14 9.62 4.30
C VAL A 51 -2.15 10.03 2.82
N GLU A 52 -1.29 9.43 2.00
CA GLU A 52 -1.25 9.66 0.56
C GLU A 52 -2.54 9.20 -0.16
N LEU A 53 -3.25 8.22 0.41
CA LEU A 53 -4.58 7.79 -0.06
C LEU A 53 -5.74 8.66 0.49
N GLY A 54 -5.44 9.75 1.18
CA GLY A 54 -6.42 10.73 1.66
C GLY A 54 -7.01 10.43 3.04
N GLU A 55 -6.35 9.57 3.84
CA GLU A 55 -6.73 9.30 5.23
C GLU A 55 -5.85 10.06 6.23
N LYS A 56 -6.13 9.90 7.53
CA LYS A 56 -5.49 10.72 8.58
C LYS A 56 -4.15 10.17 9.04
N GLY A 57 -3.89 8.88 8.82
CA GLY A 57 -2.68 8.20 9.27
C GLY A 57 -2.58 8.10 10.78
N LYS A 58 -3.68 8.23 11.54
CA LYS A 58 -3.66 8.16 13.01
C LYS A 58 -3.85 6.74 13.53
N SER A 59 -4.72 5.99 12.87
CA SER A 59 -5.10 4.64 13.25
C SER A 59 -5.30 3.87 11.96
N ILE A 60 -4.38 2.94 11.67
CA ILE A 60 -4.43 2.13 10.44
C ILE A 60 -5.78 1.42 10.32
N ASN A 61 -6.33 0.93 11.44
CA ASN A 61 -7.64 0.28 11.46
C ASN A 61 -8.78 1.22 11.04
N ASP A 62 -8.80 2.44 11.57
CA ASP A 62 -9.86 3.40 11.28
C ASP A 62 -9.74 3.96 9.86
N ASP A 63 -8.52 4.17 9.40
CA ASP A 63 -8.22 4.60 8.03
C ASP A 63 -8.61 3.51 7.01
N ILE A 64 -8.39 2.22 7.30
CA ILE A 64 -8.91 1.10 6.47
C ILE A 64 -10.44 1.15 6.43
N GLY A 65 -11.09 1.30 7.59
CA GLY A 65 -12.55 1.38 7.66
C GLY A 65 -13.14 2.54 6.85
N ALA A 66 -12.47 3.70 6.87
CA ALA A 66 -12.85 4.87 6.08
C ALA A 66 -12.68 4.62 4.57
N LEU A 67 -11.58 3.98 4.14
CA LEU A 67 -11.38 3.61 2.75
C LEU A 67 -12.42 2.59 2.26
N VAL A 68 -12.78 1.60 3.08
CA VAL A 68 -13.85 0.64 2.76
C VAL A 68 -15.17 1.35 2.54
N ALA A 69 -15.52 2.32 3.39
CA ALA A 69 -16.72 3.15 3.19
C ALA A 69 -16.67 3.99 1.90
N LYS A 70 -15.48 4.29 1.38
CA LYS A 70 -15.24 4.96 0.08
C LYS A 70 -15.18 3.99 -1.11
N GLY A 71 -15.46 2.71 -0.92
CA GLY A 71 -15.47 1.70 -1.99
C GLY A 71 -14.09 1.10 -2.30
N LEU A 72 -13.23 0.95 -1.29
CA LEU A 72 -11.97 0.23 -1.43
C LEU A 72 -12.21 -1.21 -1.91
N PRO A 73 -11.49 -1.70 -2.93
CA PRO A 73 -11.57 -3.09 -3.36
C PRO A 73 -11.21 -4.06 -2.23
N VAL A 74 -11.91 -5.20 -2.17
CA VAL A 74 -11.77 -6.19 -1.08
C VAL A 74 -10.36 -6.74 -0.99
N GLU A 75 -9.71 -6.98 -2.12
CA GLU A 75 -8.34 -7.45 -2.21
C GLU A 75 -7.33 -6.45 -1.60
N VAL A 76 -7.58 -5.14 -1.75
CA VAL A 76 -6.72 -4.10 -1.15
C VAL A 76 -6.98 -4.00 0.35
N GLN A 77 -8.24 -4.12 0.78
CA GLN A 77 -8.57 -4.20 2.20
C GLN A 77 -7.83 -5.35 2.88
N GLN A 78 -7.89 -6.55 2.29
CA GLN A 78 -7.21 -7.74 2.80
C GLN A 78 -5.69 -7.55 2.89
N ALA A 79 -5.07 -6.93 1.88
CA ALA A 79 -3.64 -6.61 1.91
C ALA A 79 -3.29 -5.63 3.04
N LEU A 80 -4.09 -4.56 3.22
CA LEU A 80 -3.89 -3.60 4.31
C LEU A 80 -4.06 -4.23 5.70
N ASP A 81 -5.10 -5.06 5.87
CA ASP A 81 -5.34 -5.78 7.13
C ASP A 81 -4.22 -6.78 7.44
N TYR A 82 -3.73 -7.50 6.43
CA TYR A 82 -2.56 -8.37 6.57
C TYR A 82 -1.35 -7.58 7.08
N CYS A 83 -1.01 -6.47 6.42
CA CYS A 83 0.11 -5.63 6.83
C CYS A 83 -0.06 -5.07 8.25
N ARG A 84 -1.28 -4.68 8.63
CA ARG A 84 -1.61 -4.18 9.97
C ARG A 84 -1.38 -5.25 11.04
N VAL A 85 -1.94 -6.45 10.84
CA VAL A 85 -1.89 -7.54 11.83
C VAL A 85 -0.46 -8.06 11.97
N VAL A 86 0.20 -8.35 10.85
CA VAL A 86 1.58 -8.87 10.86
C VAL A 86 2.55 -7.82 11.39
N GLY A 87 2.45 -6.57 10.92
CA GLY A 87 3.31 -5.48 11.39
C GLY A 87 3.14 -5.17 12.89
N ASN A 88 1.93 -5.33 13.45
CA ASN A 88 1.70 -5.23 14.89
C ASN A 88 2.37 -6.39 15.66
N ASN A 89 2.15 -7.62 15.20
CA ASN A 89 2.64 -8.82 15.88
C ASN A 89 4.17 -8.92 15.85
N ALA A 90 4.81 -8.30 14.86
CA ALA A 90 6.27 -8.14 14.81
C ALA A 90 6.86 -7.57 16.11
N VAL A 91 6.24 -6.50 16.61
CA VAL A 91 6.78 -5.70 17.73
C VAL A 91 6.13 -6.04 19.06
N HIS A 92 4.94 -6.62 19.03
CA HIS A 92 4.23 -7.16 20.18
C HIS A 92 3.90 -8.62 19.92
N PRO A 93 4.77 -9.56 20.33
CA PRO A 93 4.57 -10.98 20.09
C PRO A 93 3.19 -11.41 20.63
N GLY A 94 2.40 -11.97 19.73
CA GLY A 94 1.06 -12.51 19.99
C GLY A 94 0.97 -13.93 19.43
N GLU A 95 -0.01 -14.20 18.57
CA GLU A 95 -0.16 -15.51 17.92
C GLU A 95 0.79 -15.73 16.73
N ILE A 96 1.39 -14.66 16.17
CA ILE A 96 2.31 -14.73 15.03
C ILE A 96 3.69 -14.27 15.48
N GLU A 97 4.67 -15.19 15.47
CA GLU A 97 6.07 -14.87 15.73
C GLU A 97 6.84 -14.73 14.40
N ILE A 98 7.22 -13.49 14.05
CA ILE A 98 7.95 -13.22 12.80
C ILE A 98 9.35 -13.87 12.78
N ASN A 99 9.92 -14.15 13.95
CA ASN A 99 11.22 -14.82 14.05
C ASN A 99 11.14 -16.30 13.63
N ASP A 100 9.94 -16.90 13.62
CA ASP A 100 9.76 -18.31 13.24
C ASP A 100 9.75 -18.50 11.72
N ASP A 101 9.33 -17.48 10.96
CA ASP A 101 9.35 -17.51 9.50
C ASP A 101 9.71 -16.13 8.90
N PRO A 102 10.97 -15.96 8.43
CA PRO A 102 11.41 -14.75 7.74
C PRO A 102 10.58 -14.39 6.50
N ASN A 103 9.90 -15.37 5.89
CA ASN A 103 9.07 -15.12 4.70
C ASN A 103 7.87 -14.23 5.02
N ILE A 104 7.38 -14.23 6.26
CA ILE A 104 6.27 -13.37 6.69
C ILE A 104 6.66 -11.89 6.54
N ALA A 105 7.89 -11.53 6.89
CA ALA A 105 8.38 -10.16 6.69
C ALA A 105 8.55 -9.83 5.20
N ASN A 106 8.96 -10.80 4.38
CA ASN A 106 9.08 -10.63 2.93
C ASN A 106 7.73 -10.35 2.27
N SER A 107 6.68 -11.05 2.69
CA SER A 107 5.31 -10.84 2.19
C SER A 107 4.79 -9.43 2.44
N LEU A 108 5.24 -8.73 3.49
CA LEU A 108 4.86 -7.33 3.71
C LEU A 108 5.32 -6.41 2.58
N PHE A 109 6.53 -6.64 2.03
CA PHE A 109 7.05 -5.85 0.91
C PHE A 109 6.21 -6.05 -0.36
N GLU A 110 5.76 -7.29 -0.61
CA GLU A 110 4.87 -7.63 -1.73
C GLU A 110 3.50 -6.99 -1.57
N MET A 111 2.90 -7.07 -0.38
CA MET A 111 1.58 -6.50 -0.11
C MET A 111 1.57 -4.98 -0.25
N ILE A 112 2.61 -4.28 0.22
CA ILE A 112 2.72 -2.82 0.05
C ILE A 112 2.82 -2.46 -1.44
N ASN A 113 3.65 -3.16 -2.21
CA ASN A 113 3.76 -2.91 -3.65
C ASN A 113 2.43 -3.19 -4.38
N PHE A 114 1.72 -4.24 -3.99
CA PHE A 114 0.39 -4.53 -4.51
C PHE A 114 -0.62 -3.40 -4.23
N ILE A 115 -0.64 -2.88 -2.99
CA ILE A 115 -1.51 -1.75 -2.63
C ILE A 115 -1.19 -0.53 -3.50
N VAL A 116 0.08 -0.20 -3.70
CA VAL A 116 0.49 0.92 -4.57
C VAL A 116 0.04 0.67 -6.01
N GLU A 117 0.22 -0.54 -6.54
CA GLU A 117 -0.19 -0.86 -7.91
C GLU A 117 -1.68 -0.64 -8.14
N VAL A 118 -2.52 -1.16 -7.23
CA VAL A 118 -3.97 -1.08 -7.38
C VAL A 118 -4.52 0.31 -7.04
N ARG A 119 -3.94 1.03 -6.07
CA ARG A 119 -4.49 2.30 -5.59
C ARG A 119 -3.87 3.53 -6.23
N ILE A 120 -2.70 3.43 -6.84
CA ILE A 120 -1.98 4.56 -7.43
C ILE A 120 -1.76 4.31 -8.92
N SER A 121 -1.03 3.25 -9.29
CA SER A 121 -0.63 3.02 -10.69
C SER A 121 -1.84 2.76 -11.61
N HIS A 122 -2.76 1.88 -11.18
CA HIS A 122 -3.95 1.53 -11.95
C HIS A 122 -4.84 2.76 -12.21
N PRO A 123 -5.28 3.55 -11.20
CA PRO A 123 -6.05 4.77 -11.44
C PRO A 123 -5.33 5.77 -12.34
N LYS A 124 -4.02 5.97 -12.15
CA LYS A 124 -3.20 6.86 -12.99
C LYS A 124 -3.19 6.40 -14.45
N LYS A 125 -2.99 5.09 -14.69
CA LYS A 125 -3.02 4.50 -16.03
C LYS A 125 -4.38 4.64 -16.71
N VAL A 126 -5.47 4.35 -15.98
CA VAL A 126 -6.84 4.47 -16.51
C VAL A 126 -7.15 5.92 -16.85
N SER A 127 -6.83 6.86 -15.95
CA SER A 127 -7.05 8.30 -16.19
C SER A 127 -6.28 8.79 -17.41
N ASN A 128 -5.00 8.43 -17.54
CA ASN A 128 -4.18 8.82 -18.69
C ASN A 128 -4.77 8.33 -20.01
N LEU A 129 -5.25 7.09 -20.07
CA LEU A 129 -5.88 6.53 -21.27
C LEU A 129 -7.24 7.17 -21.55
N TYR A 130 -8.02 7.43 -20.51
CA TYR A 130 -9.34 8.07 -20.63
C TYR A 130 -9.22 9.51 -21.16
N ASN A 131 -8.20 10.25 -20.74
CA ASN A 131 -7.94 11.63 -21.19
C ASN A 131 -7.55 11.74 -22.68
N ILE A 132 -7.27 10.63 -23.36
CA ILE A 132 -6.99 10.61 -24.81
C ILE A 132 -8.29 10.61 -25.63
N LEU A 133 -9.45 10.34 -25.01
CA LEU A 133 -10.72 10.27 -25.72
C LEU A 133 -11.10 11.63 -26.34
N PRO A 134 -11.71 11.66 -27.54
CA PRO A 134 -12.18 12.90 -28.15
C PRO A 134 -13.23 13.60 -27.30
N GLU A 135 -13.24 14.94 -27.30
CA GLU A 135 -14.20 15.75 -26.52
C GLU A 135 -15.66 15.35 -26.75
N GLY A 136 -16.03 15.01 -27.99
CA GLY A 136 -17.40 14.59 -28.30
C GLY A 136 -17.82 13.31 -27.58
N ALA A 137 -16.89 12.37 -27.40
CA ALA A 137 -17.13 11.14 -26.64
C ALA A 137 -17.20 11.42 -25.13
N LEU A 138 -16.33 12.29 -24.62
CA LEU A 138 -16.33 12.71 -23.21
C LEU A 138 -17.66 13.38 -22.84
N ARG A 139 -18.14 14.35 -23.64
CA ARG A 139 -19.44 15.01 -23.41
C ARG A 139 -20.62 14.04 -23.43
N ALA A 140 -20.56 12.99 -24.27
CA ALA A 140 -21.60 11.97 -24.30
C ALA A 140 -21.62 11.12 -23.02
N VAL A 141 -20.44 10.81 -22.46
CA VAL A 141 -20.32 10.12 -21.17
C VAL A 141 -20.83 11.01 -20.02
N GLU A 142 -20.41 12.28 -19.99
CA GLU A 142 -20.88 13.24 -18.98
C GLU A 142 -22.41 13.39 -18.99
N LYS A 143 -23.03 13.44 -20.17
CA LYS A 143 -24.48 13.50 -20.30
C LYS A 143 -25.16 12.26 -19.71
N ARG A 144 -24.65 11.06 -20.01
CA ARG A 144 -25.18 9.79 -19.48
C ARG A 144 -25.08 9.74 -17.96
N ASP A 145 -23.92 10.10 -17.42
CA ASP A 145 -23.66 9.98 -15.97
C ASP A 145 -24.40 11.08 -15.19
N GLY A 146 -24.60 12.26 -15.77
CA GLY A 146 -25.44 13.33 -15.21
C GLY A 146 -26.95 13.00 -15.18
N GLU A 147 -27.44 12.17 -16.09
CA GLU A 147 -28.84 11.70 -16.09
C GLU A 147 -29.11 10.68 -14.96
N ALA A 148 -28.09 9.94 -14.50
CA ALA A 148 -28.22 8.95 -13.42
C ALA A 148 -28.27 9.55 -12.00
N GLY A 149 -28.00 10.85 -11.84
CA GLY A 149 -28.02 11.54 -10.54
C GLY A 149 -29.35 12.22 -10.18
N ASN A 150 -30.39 12.08 -11.00
CA ASN A 150 -31.67 12.80 -10.86
C ASN A 150 -32.89 11.90 -10.57
N THR A 151 -32.66 10.70 -10.03
CA THR A 151 -33.67 9.76 -9.52
C THR A 151 -33.25 9.21 -8.18
#